data_AF-A0A380EJK3-F1
#
_entry.id   AF-A0A380EJK3-F1
#
_cell.length_a   1.000
_cell.length_b   1.000
_cell.length_c   1.000
_cell.angle_alpha   90.00
_cell.angle_beta   90.00
_cell.angle_gamma   90.00
#
_symmetry.space_group_name_H-M   'P 1'
#
loop_
_entity.id
_entity.type
_entity.pdbx_description
1 polymer ?
#
loop_
_entity_poly.entity_id
_entity_poly.type
_entity_poly.pdbx_seq_one_letter_code
_entity_poly.pdbx_strand_id
1 'polypeptide(L)' 'MNKVILVDDHYIVRQGLRFLLSTIENIEVLQDFGRWRNIFRIFKRA' A
#
# COMPACT_ATOMS: atom_id res chain seq x y z
N MET A 1 13.57 8.10 1.51
CA MET A 1 12.26 7.58 1.95
C MET A 1 11.47 7.14 0.74
N ASN A 2 11.32 5.83 0.53
CA ASN A 2 10.55 5.29 -0.58
C ASN A 2 9.09 5.14 -0.15
N LYS A 3 8.20 5.88 -0.81
CA LYS A 3 6.75 5.82 -0.54
C LYS A 3 6.11 4.80 -1.46
N VAL A 4 5.38 3.84 -0.89
CA VAL A 4 4.78 2.74 -1.64
C VAL A 4 3.27 2.65 -1.38
N ILE A 5 2.56 2.14 -2.38
CA ILE A 5 1.14 1.75 -2.28
C ILE A 5 1.09 0.23 -2.45
N LEU A 6 0.37 -0.45 -1.57
CA LEU A 6 0.16 -1.89 -1.68
C LEU A 6 -1.13 -2.19 -2.44
N VAL A 7 -1.06 -3.10 -3.41
CA VAL A 7 -2.24 -3.59 -4.13
C VAL A 7 -2.19 -5.11 -4.19
N ASP A 8 -3.18 -5.73 -3.58
CA ASP A 8 -3.37 -7.18 -3.60
C ASP A 8 -4.83 -7.47 -3.27
N ASP A 9 -5.47 -8.41 -3.95
CA ASP A 9 -6.88 -8.74 -3.72
C ASP A 9 -7.12 -9.47 -2.40
N HIS A 10 -6.09 -10.06 -1.80
CA HIS A 10 -6.16 -10.75 -0.52
C HIS A 10 -5.82 -9.81 0.64
N TYR A 11 -6.78 -9.64 1.56
CA TYR A 11 -6.59 -8.81 2.74
C TYR A 11 -5.40 -9.25 3.60
N ILE A 12 -5.25 -10.57 3.81
CA ILE A 12 -4.19 -11.12 4.67
C ILE A 12 -2.79 -10.83 4.12
N VAL A 13 -2.61 -10.83 2.80
CA VAL A 13 -1.34 -10.53 2.14
C VAL A 13 -0.97 -9.06 2.38
N ARG A 14 -1.92 -8.13 2.24
CA ARG A 14 -1.68 -6.71 2.51
C ARG A 14 -1.31 -6.44 3.96
N GLN A 15 -1.94 -7.12 4.91
CA GLN A 15 -1.60 -7.00 6.34
C GLN A 15 -0.19 -7.53 6.63
N GLY A 16 0.16 -8.70 6.10
CA GLY A 16 1.49 -9.28 6.26
C GLY A 16 2.59 -8.40 5.67
N LEU A 17 2.38 -7.92 4.44
CA LEU A 17 3.31 -6.98 3.80
C LEU A 17 3.42 -5.67 4.55
N ARG A 18 2.32 -5.12 5.07
CA ARG A 18 2.35 -3.89 5.87
C ARG A 18 3.18 -4.05 7.14
N PHE A 19 3.06 -5.20 7.82
CA PHE A 19 3.90 -5.52 8.96
C PHE A 19 5.39 -5.63 8.58
N LEU A 20 5.72 -6.43 7.57
CA LEU A 20 7.11 -6.62 7.12
C LEU A 20 7.75 -5.30 6.66
N LEU A 21 7.02 -4.48 5.90
CA LEU A 21 7.53 -3.19 5.42
C LEU A 21 7.71 -2.19 6.57
N SER A 22 6.94 -2.30 7.66
CA SER A 22 7.11 -1.44 8.83
C SER A 22 8.43 -1.67 9.58
N THR A 23 9.12 -2.80 9.33
CA THR A 23 10.44 -3.08 9.91
C THR A 23 11.59 -2.59 9.02
N ILE A 24 11.29 -1.90 7.91
CA ILE A 24 12.30 -1.38 6.97
C ILE A 24 12.30 0.15 7.08
N GLU A 25 13.39 0.71 7.63
CA GLU A 25 13.49 2.14 7.99
C GLU A 25 13.24 3.14 6.85
N ASN A 26 13.43 2.73 5.60
CA ASN A 26 13.35 3.62 4.44
C ASN A 26 12.13 3.38 3.54
N ILE A 27 11.11 2.66 4.04
CA ILE A 27 9.86 2.40 3.31
C ILE A 27 8.67 2.91 4.13
N GLU A 28 7.81 3.69 3.47
CA GLU A 28 6.55 4.17 4.03
C GLU A 28 5.37 3.66 3.20
N VAL A 29 4.48 2.88 3.81
CA VAL A 29 3.23 2.42 3.17
C VAL A 29 2.13 3.46 3.35
N LEU A 30 1.87 4.23 2.30
CA LEU A 30 0.88 5.32 2.36
C LEU A 30 -0.57 4.80 2.41
N GLN A 31 -0.87 3.77 1.64
CA GLN A 31 -2.21 3.20 1.53
C GLN A 31 -2.15 1.78 0.94
N ASP A 32 -3.20 0.98 1.19
CA ASP A 32 -3.36 -0.34 0.59
C ASP A 32 -4.75 -0.50 -0.05
N PHE A 33 -4.82 -1.28 -1.13
CA PHE A 33 -6.05 -1.50 -1.89
C PHE A 33 -6.26 -2.96 -2.26
N GLY A 34 -7.49 -3.43 -2.11
CA GLY A 34 -7.94 -4.73 -2.62
C GLY A 34 -8.08 -4.81 -4.14
N ARG A 35 -8.09 -3.67 -4.84
CA ARG A 35 -8.29 -3.61 -6.30
C ARG A 35 -7.50 -2.45 -6.87
N TRP A 36 -6.77 -2.70 -7.95
CA TRP A 36 -5.96 -1.67 -8.63
C TRP A 36 -6.78 -0.45 -9.05
N ARG A 37 -8.06 -0.62 -9.46
CA ARG A 37 -8.94 0.49 -9.84
C ARG A 37 -9.14 1.53 -8.72
N ASN A 38 -8.96 1.14 -7.45
CA ASN A 38 -9.12 2.07 -6.34
C ASN A 38 -7.97 3.11 -6.26
N ILE A 39 -6.84 2.85 -6.93
CA ILE A 39 -5.72 3.80 -7.01
C ILE A 39 -6.16 5.15 -7.60
N PHE A 40 -7.08 5.16 -8.57
CA PHE A 40 -7.54 6.41 -9.19
C PHE A 40 -8.20 7.37 -8.20
N ARG A 41 -8.67 6.89 -7.03
CA ARG A 41 -9.21 7.75 -5.96
C ARG A 41 -8.15 8.66 -5.34
N ILE A 42 -6.89 8.24 -5.38
CA ILE A 42 -5.76 9.05 -4.91
C ILE A 42 -5.40 10.10 -5.97
N PHE A 43 -5.24 9.68 -7.23
CA PHE A 43 -4.78 10.57 -8.30
C PHE A 43 -5.80 11.63 -8.74
N LYS A 44 -7.10 11.40 -8.51
CA LYS A 44 -8.13 12.42 -8.80
C LYS A 44 -8.22 13.56 -7.77
N ARG A 45 -7.43 13.50 -6.68
CA ARG A 45 -7.41 14.51 -5.61
C ARG A 45 -6.17 15.39 -5.64
N ALA A 46 -5.29 15.22 -6.63
CA ALA A 46 -4.08 16.01 -6.83
C ALA A 46 -4.28 17.03 -7.96
#